data_AF-A0A0F9EWY9-F1
#
_entry.id   AF-A0A0F9EWY9-F1
#
_cell.length_a   1.000
_cell.length_b   1.000
_cell.length_c   1.000
_cell.angle_alpha   90.00
_cell.angle_beta   90.00
_cell.angle_gamma   90.00
#
_symmetry.space_group_name_H-M   'P 1'
#
loop_
_entity.id
_entity.type
_entity.pdbx_description
1 polymer ?
#
loop_
_entity_poly.entity_id
_entity_poly.type
_entity_poly.pdbx_seq_one_letter_code
_entity_poly.pdbx_strand_id
1 'polypeptide(L)' 'MAVEHLTKLNDDGTLFGQSSSDKIGFYGLTTPIVRPAMTAVTTTTATTALNETRITRLITALVNLGLVDTTG' A
#
# COMPACT_ATOMS: atom_id res chain seq x y z
N MET A 1 19.49 -8.22 -6.37
CA MET A 1 18.80 -8.50 -7.65
C MET A 1 19.29 -7.47 -8.65
N ALA A 2 19.76 -7.87 -9.83
CA ALA A 2 20.08 -6.91 -10.88
C ALA A 2 18.79 -6.20 -11.32
N VAL A 3 18.86 -4.90 -11.56
CA VAL A 3 17.72 -4.10 -12.03
C VAL A 3 17.66 -4.20 -13.54
N GLU A 4 16.53 -4.66 -14.08
CA GLU A 4 16.30 -4.74 -15.52
C GLU A 4 15.28 -3.67 -15.91
N HIS A 5 15.63 -2.85 -16.89
CA HIS A 5 14.77 -1.75 -17.36
C HIS A 5 13.91 -2.20 -18.53
N LEU A 6 12.66 -1.72 -18.58
CA LEU A 6 11.75 -1.97 -19.71
C LEU A 6 12.29 -1.48 -21.05
N THR A 7 13.19 -0.49 -21.04
CA THR A 7 13.86 0.04 -22.23
C THR A 7 15.00 -0.85 -22.73
N LYS A 8 15.00 -2.15 -22.42
CA LYS A 8 15.99 -3.13 -22.88
C LYS A 8 15.91 -3.47 -24.37
N LEU A 9 15.06 -2.78 -25.14
CA LEU A 9 14.92 -2.90 -26.59
C LEU A 9 14.61 -4.34 -27.04
N ASN A 10 13.69 -5.01 -26.35
CA ASN A 10 13.25 -6.33 -26.78
C ASN A 10 12.11 -6.20 -27.80
N ASP A 11 12.27 -6.83 -28.97
CA ASP A 11 11.33 -6.68 -30.09
C ASP A 11 9.93 -7.25 -29.78
N ASP A 12 9.87 -8.31 -28.97
CA ASP A 12 8.62 -9.03 -28.66
C ASP A 12 7.87 -8.53 -27.41
N GLY A 13 8.39 -7.50 -26.72
CA GLY A 13 7.79 -6.95 -25.49
C GLY A 13 8.08 -7.75 -24.21
N THR A 14 7.92 -7.12 -23.04
CA THR A 14 8.30 -7.72 -21.75
C THR A 14 7.08 -8.30 -21.01
N LEU A 15 7.15 -9.58 -20.65
CA LEU A 15 6.15 -10.25 -19.80
C LEU A 15 6.46 -9.99 -18.32
N PHE A 16 5.42 -9.64 -17.56
CA PHE A 16 5.50 -9.46 -16.11
C PHE A 16 4.90 -10.64 -15.36
N GLY A 17 5.42 -10.93 -14.16
CA GLY A 17 4.76 -11.83 -13.20
C GLY A 17 4.82 -13.31 -13.57
N GLN A 18 6.00 -13.81 -13.94
CA GLN A 18 6.23 -15.24 -14.23
C GLN A 18 5.98 -16.13 -12.99
N SER A 19 6.19 -15.58 -11.80
CA SER A 19 5.92 -16.19 -10.51
C SER A 19 5.03 -15.29 -9.65
N SER A 20 4.23 -15.91 -8.78
CA SER A 20 3.44 -15.19 -7.77
C SER A 20 4.28 -14.44 -6.74
N SER A 21 5.58 -14.72 -6.65
CA SER A 21 6.53 -14.01 -5.80
C SER A 21 7.20 -12.81 -6.48
N ASP A 22 7.01 -12.65 -7.79
CA ASP A 22 7.68 -11.59 -8.55
C ASP A 22 7.13 -10.22 -8.16
N LYS A 23 8.04 -9.26 -8.00
CA LYS A 23 7.71 -7.88 -7.63
C LYS A 23 7.99 -6.95 -8.80
N ILE A 24 6.98 -6.19 -9.19
CA ILE A 24 7.12 -5.10 -10.16
C ILE A 24 7.42 -3.82 -9.36
N GLY A 25 8.60 -3.24 -9.57
CA GLY A 25 9.00 -1.97 -8.97
C GLY A 25 8.78 -0.81 -9.92
N PHE A 26 8.24 0.31 -9.43
CA PHE A 26 8.10 1.55 -10.18
C PHE A 26 9.22 2.53 -9.76
N TYR A 27 9.89 3.13 -10.74
CA TYR A 27 10.98 4.08 -10.49
C TYR A 27 10.50 5.29 -9.67
N GLY A 28 11.24 5.66 -8.63
CA GLY A 28 10.91 6.79 -7.75
C GLY A 28 10.00 6.47 -6.55
N LEU A 29 9.44 5.26 -6.48
CA LEU A 29 8.71 4.77 -5.30
C LEU A 29 9.64 3.87 -4.46
N THR A 30 10.23 4.43 -3.41
CA THR A 30 11.02 3.66 -2.43
C THR A 30 10.15 2.70 -1.62
N THR A 31 8.86 3.01 -1.47
CA THR A 31 7.89 2.20 -0.74
C THR A 31 6.97 1.50 -1.73
N PRO A 32 6.93 0.15 -1.76
CA PRO A 32 5.99 -0.59 -2.59
C PRO A 32 4.55 -0.21 -2.24
N ILE A 33 3.70 0.04 -3.25
CA ILE A 33 2.26 0.24 -3.04
C ILE A 33 1.65 -1.11 -2.69
N VAL A 34 1.58 -1.40 -1.39
CA VAL A 34 0.93 -2.59 -0.83
C VAL A 34 -0.37 -2.17 -0.15
N ARG A 35 -1.37 -3.04 -0.19
CA ARG A 35 -2.59 -2.86 0.60
C ARG A 35 -2.21 -2.92 2.09
N PRO A 36 -2.47 -1.86 2.89
CA PRO A 36 -2.21 -1.91 4.32
C PRO A 36 -3.07 -2.99 4.96
N ALA A 37 -2.46 -3.89 5.72
CA ALA A 37 -3.21 -4.83 6.55
C ALA A 37 -3.70 -4.11 7.80
N MET A 38 -5.01 -4.14 8.05
CA MET A 38 -5.60 -3.59 9.27
C MET A 38 -6.31 -4.68 10.05
N THR A 39 -5.82 -4.99 11.25
CA THR A 39 -6.53 -5.87 12.17
C THR A 39 -7.78 -5.17 12.68
N ALA A 40 -8.95 -5.75 12.41
CA ALA A 40 -10.21 -5.25 12.91
C ALA A 40 -10.25 -5.35 14.44
N VAL A 41 -10.57 -4.25 15.12
CA VAL A 41 -10.83 -4.26 16.56
C VAL A 41 -12.34 -4.27 16.72
N THR A 42 -12.89 -5.46 16.86
CA THR A 42 -14.32 -5.72 16.99
C THR A 42 -14.67 -6.14 18.42
N THR A 43 -15.75 -5.56 18.92
CA THR A 43 -16.43 -5.95 20.15
C THR A 43 -17.92 -5.89 19.86
N THR A 44 -18.72 -6.67 20.57
CA THR A 44 -20.19 -6.68 20.44
C THR A 44 -20.81 -5.35 20.86
N THR A 45 -20.21 -4.65 21.83
CA THR A 45 -20.67 -3.33 22.28
C THR A 45 -19.69 -2.26 21.82
N ALA A 46 -20.20 -1.26 21.09
CA ALA A 46 -19.43 -0.06 20.77
C ALA A 46 -19.40 0.88 21.97
N THR A 47 -18.22 1.38 22.31
CA THR A 47 -18.04 2.47 23.27
C THR A 47 -17.48 3.69 22.54
N THR A 48 -17.62 4.88 23.14
CA THR A 48 -17.05 6.13 22.60
C THR A 48 -15.54 5.99 22.37
N ALA A 49 -14.80 5.51 23.38
CA ALA A 49 -13.36 5.28 23.30
C ALA A 49 -12.97 4.29 22.19
N LEU A 50 -13.76 3.24 22.00
CA LEU A 50 -13.50 2.26 20.93
C LEU A 50 -13.72 2.87 19.54
N ASN A 51 -14.75 3.70 19.38
CA ASN A 51 -15.03 4.38 18.12
C ASN A 51 -13.95 5.42 17.79
N GLU A 52 -13.50 6.21 18.77
CA GLU A 52 -12.38 7.14 18.60
C GLU A 52 -11.11 6.39 18.15
N THR A 53 -10.79 5.27 18.80
CA THR A 53 -9.65 4.42 18.41
C THR A 53 -9.74 3.94 16.96
N ARG A 54 -10.93 3.50 16.52
CA ARG A 54 -11.15 3.05 15.13
C ARG A 54 -10.97 4.20 14.13
N ILE A 55 -11.50 5.37 14.45
CA ILE A 55 -11.42 6.57 13.61
C ILE A 55 -9.96 7.02 13.48
N THR A 56 -9.22 7.13 14.59
CA THR A 56 -7.79 7.50 14.55
C THR A 56 -6.99 6.54 13.68
N ARG A 57 -7.22 5.22 13.81
CA ARG A 57 -6.53 4.23 12.97
C ARG A 57 -6.83 4.38 11.49
N LEU A 58 -8.07 4.72 11.13
CA LEU A 58 -8.46 5.01 9.74
C LEU A 58 -7.78 6.28 9.23
N ILE A 59 -7.82 7.38 10.00
CA ILE A 59 -7.20 8.65 9.61
C ILE A 59 -5.69 8.46 9.38
N THR A 60 -4.98 7.81 10.30
CA THR A 60 -3.55 7.53 10.13
C THR A 60 -3.26 6.69 8.87
N ALA A 61 -4.07 5.67 8.60
CA ALA A 61 -3.89 4.85 7.40
C ALA A 61 -4.10 5.67 6.11
N LEU A 62 -5.09 6.56 6.09
CA LEU A 62 -5.37 7.42 4.94
C LEU A 62 -4.29 8.49 4.74
N VAL A 63 -3.76 9.08 5.82
CA VAL A 63 -2.62 10.03 5.77
C VAL A 63 -1.38 9.35 5.23
N ASN A 64 -1.07 8.13 5.71
CA ASN A 64 0.08 7.36 5.22
C ASN A 64 -0.05 6.97 3.73
N LEU A 65 -1.29 6.84 3.22
CA LEU A 65 -1.56 6.64 1.80
C LEU A 65 -1.58 7.95 1.00
N GLY A 66 -1.50 9.11 1.66
CA GLY A 66 -1.57 10.43 1.02
C GLY A 66 -2.96 10.81 0.51
N LEU A 67 -4.03 10.20 1.03
CA LEU A 67 -5.40 10.43 0.58
C LEU A 67 -6.10 11.58 1.30
N VAL A 68 -5.62 11.94 2.50
CA VAL A 68 -6.16 13.02 3.33
C VAL A 68 -5.02 13.75 4.02
N ASP A 69 -5.20 15.04 4.27
CA ASP A 69 -4.32 15.89 5.06
C ASP A 69 -5.05 16.37 6.32
N THR A 70 -4.37 16.31 7.47
CA THR A 70 -4.89 16.76 8.76
C THR A 70 -4.25 18.05 9.25
N THR A 71 -3.33 18.63 8.47
CA THR A 71 -2.54 19.82 8.86
C THR A 71 -3.12 21.15 8.40
N GLY A 72 -4.00 21.15 7.38
CA GLY A 72 -4.75 22.33 6.94
C GLY A 72 -3.96 23.29 6.08
#